data_AF-A0A848CCF0-F1
#
_entry.id   AF-A0A848CCF0-F1
#
_cell.length_a   1.000
_cell.length_b   1.000
_cell.length_c   1.000
_cell.angle_alpha   90.00
_cell.angle_beta   90.00
_cell.angle_gamma   90.00
#
_symmetry.space_group_name_H-M   'P 1'
#
loop_
_entity.id
_entity.type
_entity.pdbx_description
1 polymer ?
#
loop_
_entity_poly.entity_id
_entity_poly.type
_entity_poly.pdbx_seq_one_letter_code
_entity_poly.pdbx_strand_id
1 'polypeptide(L)'
;MTIIKGLLKDKLGNQLYPETSFDQVKDDDGKTLKVWRGEIDGKVTTYDGLLGPDGNIKLEKLPEVLSKFKGSFANAEALPKEGTAGDYAICNDTDTIWVWDAEKAGAPGWIDTGKKGNVTSVNGKTGDLTIELADLGVTISATDINGLPAKVDTKVATADIVDNVTSTDTNKPLSANQGKVLDGKITALSGVVDTKVATASIVNDLATGGAAVPLSAEQGKVLDGKVAAAATTAAEVDFAVVENGAPAPATLREGGMYFEKASA
;
A
#
# COMPACT_ATOMS: atom_id res chain seq x y z
N MET A 1 -83.96 17.42 -7.67
CA MET A 1 -83.12 17.82 -8.82
C MET A 1 -82.62 16.54 -9.47
N THR A 2 -83.20 16.17 -10.61
CA THR A 2 -83.01 14.86 -11.23
C THR A 2 -81.61 14.79 -11.83
N ILE A 3 -80.74 14.01 -11.20
CA ILE A 3 -79.40 13.69 -11.69
C ILE A 3 -79.57 12.87 -12.97
N ILE A 4 -79.15 13.40 -14.11
CA ILE A 4 -79.12 12.65 -15.37
C ILE A 4 -77.97 11.65 -15.26
N LYS A 5 -78.31 10.38 -15.01
CA LYS A 5 -77.38 9.25 -15.03
C LYS A 5 -77.19 8.79 -16.47
N GLY A 6 -75.95 8.72 -16.94
CA GLY A 6 -75.62 8.22 -18.28
C GLY A 6 -74.39 7.34 -18.22
N LEU A 7 -74.48 6.14 -18.80
CA LEU A 7 -73.39 5.17 -18.82
C LEU A 7 -72.42 5.50 -19.97
N LEU A 8 -71.11 5.47 -19.69
CA LEU A 8 -70.06 5.66 -20.70
C LEU A 8 -69.92 4.40 -21.57
N LYS A 9 -70.02 4.59 -22.90
CA LYS A 9 -69.90 3.54 -23.92
C LYS A 9 -68.81 3.87 -24.93
N ASP A 10 -68.19 2.85 -25.51
CA ASP A 10 -67.28 3.01 -26.65
C ASP A 10 -68.04 3.21 -27.97
N LYS A 11 -67.28 3.44 -29.05
CA LYS A 11 -67.84 3.72 -30.39
C LYS A 11 -68.53 2.53 -31.06
N LEU A 12 -68.39 1.32 -30.51
CA LEU A 12 -69.11 0.12 -30.96
C LEU A 12 -70.32 -0.19 -30.06
N GLY A 13 -70.59 0.65 -29.06
CA GLY A 13 -71.74 0.54 -28.16
C GLY A 13 -71.51 -0.34 -26.95
N ASN A 14 -70.28 -0.83 -26.73
CA ASN A 14 -69.95 -1.62 -25.56
C ASN A 14 -69.79 -0.71 -24.35
N GLN A 15 -70.44 -1.09 -23.25
CA GLN A 15 -70.33 -0.34 -22.00
C GLN A 15 -68.94 -0.55 -21.41
N LEU A 16 -68.19 0.55 -21.22
CA LEU A 16 -66.78 0.44 -20.90
C LEU A 16 -66.53 -0.09 -19.49
N TYR A 17 -67.40 0.18 -18.51
CA TYR A 17 -67.41 -0.47 -17.19
C TYR A 17 -68.81 -0.41 -16.56
N PRO A 18 -69.27 -1.44 -15.82
CA PRO A 18 -70.41 -1.34 -14.91
C PRO A 18 -69.95 -0.62 -13.65
N GLU A 19 -70.55 0.53 -13.38
CA GLU A 19 -70.04 1.53 -12.42
C GLU A 19 -69.77 0.97 -11.01
N THR A 20 -68.57 1.23 -10.51
CA THR A 20 -68.33 1.88 -9.21
C THR A 20 -66.96 2.56 -9.29
N SER A 21 -66.74 3.80 -8.88
CA SER A 21 -67.58 4.98 -8.62
C SER A 21 -66.59 6.08 -8.24
N PHE A 22 -66.92 7.34 -8.45
CA PHE A 22 -66.17 8.47 -7.85
C PHE A 22 -66.38 8.55 -6.32
N ASP A 23 -66.82 7.45 -5.67
CA ASP A 23 -67.22 7.36 -4.25
C ASP A 23 -66.05 7.44 -3.27
N GLN A 24 -64.84 7.82 -3.69
CA GLN A 24 -63.78 8.22 -2.76
C GLN A 24 -63.64 9.75 -2.63
N VAL A 25 -64.66 10.52 -3.04
CA VAL A 25 -64.80 11.89 -2.54
C VAL A 25 -65.11 11.79 -1.05
N LYS A 26 -64.18 12.30 -0.24
CA LYS A 26 -64.24 12.33 1.22
C LYS A 26 -65.62 12.80 1.71
N ASP A 27 -66.02 12.23 2.84
CA ASP A 27 -67.30 12.46 3.51
C ASP A 27 -67.84 13.89 3.35
N ASP A 28 -69.08 13.91 2.90
CA ASP A 28 -69.99 15.02 2.62
C ASP A 28 -69.71 16.28 3.46
N ASP A 29 -68.87 17.18 2.94
CA ASP A 29 -68.77 18.56 3.43
C ASP A 29 -69.93 19.43 2.89
N GLY A 30 -70.91 18.82 2.22
CA GLY A 30 -72.11 19.46 1.67
C GLY A 30 -71.80 20.42 0.51
N LYS A 31 -70.56 20.45 0.01
CA LYS A 31 -70.13 21.37 -1.05
C LYS A 31 -70.21 20.72 -2.41
N THR A 32 -70.92 21.37 -3.34
CA THR A 32 -70.95 20.92 -4.74
C THR A 32 -69.57 21.09 -5.41
N LEU A 33 -69.28 20.34 -6.48
CA LEU A 33 -68.06 20.50 -7.30
C LEU A 33 -67.81 21.96 -7.75
N LYS A 34 -68.88 22.76 -7.92
CA LYS A 34 -68.78 24.19 -8.21
C LYS A 34 -68.23 24.99 -7.03
N VAL A 35 -68.64 24.66 -5.81
CA VAL A 35 -68.16 25.31 -4.59
C VAL A 35 -66.71 24.91 -4.32
N TRP A 36 -66.35 23.64 -4.53
CA TRP A 36 -64.96 23.17 -4.45
C TRP A 36 -64.04 23.88 -5.44
N ARG A 37 -64.45 24.05 -6.71
CA ARG A 37 -63.68 24.88 -7.66
C ARG A 37 -63.62 26.34 -7.23
N GLY A 38 -64.73 26.93 -6.78
CA GLY A 38 -64.74 28.31 -6.29
C GLY A 38 -63.83 28.54 -5.08
N GLU A 39 -63.69 27.57 -4.18
CA GLU A 39 -62.78 27.66 -3.03
C GLU A 39 -61.32 27.40 -3.39
N ILE A 40 -61.03 26.47 -4.31
CA ILE A 40 -59.68 26.24 -4.82
C ILE A 40 -59.22 27.45 -5.63
N ASP A 41 -60.06 27.94 -6.55
CA ASP A 41 -59.79 29.16 -7.31
C ASP A 41 -59.70 30.37 -6.36
N GLY A 42 -60.53 30.42 -5.31
CA GLY A 42 -60.46 31.42 -4.23
C GLY A 42 -59.19 31.38 -3.36
N LYS A 43 -58.47 30.26 -3.35
CA LYS A 43 -57.14 30.11 -2.72
C LYS A 43 -55.99 30.30 -3.72
N VAL A 44 -56.26 30.17 -5.02
CA VAL A 44 -55.36 30.58 -6.09
C VAL A 44 -55.42 32.11 -6.28
N THR A 45 -56.56 32.74 -6.01
CA THR A 45 -56.72 34.20 -6.09
C THR A 45 -56.00 34.98 -4.99
N THR A 46 -55.59 34.35 -3.88
CA THR A 46 -54.66 35.00 -2.93
C THR A 46 -53.24 35.14 -3.48
N TYR A 47 -52.90 34.37 -4.52
CA TYR A 47 -51.66 34.51 -5.31
C TYR A 47 -51.80 35.45 -6.51
N ASP A 48 -53.02 35.81 -6.93
CA ASP A 48 -53.32 36.67 -8.09
C ASP A 48 -52.72 38.09 -7.96
N GLY A 49 -52.40 38.49 -6.72
CA GLY A 49 -51.62 39.70 -6.45
C GLY A 49 -50.13 39.47 -6.17
N LEU A 50 -49.73 38.24 -5.83
CA LEU A 50 -48.41 37.94 -5.26
C LEU A 50 -47.39 37.50 -6.30
N LEU A 51 -47.83 36.86 -7.39
CA LEU A 51 -46.94 36.34 -8.43
C LEU A 51 -47.02 37.16 -9.72
N GLY A 52 -45.89 37.41 -10.36
CA GLY A 52 -45.79 38.01 -11.69
C GLY A 52 -46.21 37.03 -12.80
N PRO A 53 -46.28 37.50 -14.06
CA PRO A 53 -46.64 36.67 -15.21
C PRO A 53 -45.70 35.46 -15.43
N ASP A 54 -44.50 35.52 -14.86
CA ASP A 54 -43.46 34.50 -14.89
C ASP A 54 -43.54 33.49 -13.73
N GLY A 55 -44.52 33.63 -12.84
CA GLY A 55 -44.71 32.75 -11.68
C GLY A 55 -43.80 33.05 -10.49
N ASN A 56 -42.99 34.11 -10.56
CA ASN A 56 -42.15 34.58 -9.45
C ASN A 56 -42.91 35.55 -8.55
N ILE A 57 -42.52 35.70 -7.28
CA ILE A 57 -43.12 36.68 -6.38
C ILE A 57 -42.84 38.10 -6.93
N LYS A 58 -43.89 38.93 -7.04
CA LYS A 58 -43.77 40.33 -7.47
C LYS A 58 -42.88 41.09 -6.48
N LEU A 59 -42.00 41.93 -7.00
CA LEU A 59 -40.98 42.64 -6.21
C LEU A 59 -41.60 43.52 -5.11
N GLU A 60 -42.77 44.12 -5.36
CA GLU A 60 -43.52 44.92 -4.40
C GLU A 60 -44.17 44.12 -3.26
N LYS A 61 -44.13 42.79 -3.33
CA LYS A 61 -44.65 41.87 -2.31
C LYS A 61 -43.55 41.22 -1.48
N LEU A 62 -42.28 41.43 -1.83
CA LEU A 62 -41.15 40.99 -1.02
C LEU A 62 -41.04 41.85 0.26
N PRO A 63 -40.61 41.27 1.39
CA PRO A 63 -40.21 42.05 2.56
C PRO A 63 -39.22 43.15 2.18
N GLU A 64 -39.31 44.31 2.81
CA GLU A 64 -38.54 45.50 2.44
C GLU A 64 -37.02 45.24 2.37
N VAL A 65 -36.47 44.37 3.22
CA VAL A 65 -35.05 43.98 3.21
C VAL A 65 -34.65 43.22 1.94
N LEU A 66 -35.58 42.45 1.36
CA LEU A 66 -35.37 41.64 0.15
C LEU A 66 -35.68 42.42 -1.13
N SER A 67 -36.52 43.46 -1.08
CA SER A 67 -36.85 44.30 -2.25
C SER A 67 -35.77 45.32 -2.63
N LYS A 68 -34.77 45.50 -1.76
CA LYS A 68 -33.59 46.35 -2.01
C LYS A 68 -32.59 45.74 -2.99
N PHE A 69 -32.57 44.40 -3.17
CA PHE A 69 -31.71 43.78 -4.17
C PHE A 69 -32.22 44.06 -5.58
N LYS A 70 -31.40 44.67 -6.43
CA LYS A 70 -31.75 45.04 -7.81
C LYS A 70 -31.24 44.06 -8.87
N GLY A 71 -30.47 43.05 -8.47
CA GLY A 71 -29.92 42.05 -9.38
C GLY A 71 -28.40 42.15 -9.57
N SER A 72 -27.91 41.41 -10.56
CA SER A 72 -26.51 41.40 -11.00
C SER A 72 -26.42 42.01 -12.40
N PHE A 73 -25.42 42.86 -12.61
CA PHE A 73 -25.22 43.63 -13.84
C PHE A 73 -23.78 43.46 -14.32
N ALA A 74 -23.60 43.57 -15.64
CA ALA A 74 -22.31 43.31 -16.27
C ALA A 74 -21.22 44.31 -15.84
N ASN A 75 -21.60 45.58 -15.67
CA ASN A 75 -20.71 46.69 -15.34
C ASN A 75 -21.47 47.87 -14.72
N ALA A 76 -20.73 48.91 -14.31
CA ALA A 76 -21.29 50.09 -13.66
C ALA A 76 -22.28 50.85 -14.57
N GLU A 77 -22.08 50.85 -15.89
CA GLU A 77 -22.96 51.54 -16.83
C GLU A 77 -24.33 50.86 -16.98
N ALA A 78 -24.36 49.53 -16.79
CA ALA A 78 -25.55 48.70 -16.87
C ALA A 78 -26.41 48.73 -15.60
N LEU A 79 -25.92 49.35 -14.51
CA LEU A 79 -26.71 49.54 -13.28
C LEU A 79 -27.95 50.42 -13.53
N PRO A 80 -29.05 50.22 -12.77
CA PRO A 80 -30.24 51.06 -12.86
C PRO A 80 -29.92 52.55 -12.75
N LYS A 81 -30.51 53.38 -13.60
CA LYS A 81 -30.23 54.83 -13.62
C LYS A 81 -30.82 55.59 -12.43
N GLU A 82 -31.80 54.98 -11.77
CA GLU A 82 -32.47 55.52 -10.59
C GLU A 82 -32.58 54.42 -9.52
N GLY A 83 -32.64 54.85 -8.25
CA GLY A 83 -32.75 53.95 -7.11
C GLY A 83 -33.19 54.69 -5.85
N THR A 84 -33.45 53.93 -4.81
CA THR A 84 -33.75 54.40 -3.46
C THR A 84 -32.58 54.12 -2.53
N ALA A 85 -32.42 54.92 -1.48
CA ALA A 85 -31.36 54.72 -0.49
C ALA A 85 -31.34 53.27 0.02
N GLY A 86 -30.15 52.66 -0.01
CA GLY A 86 -29.90 51.30 0.44
C GLY A 86 -30.26 50.19 -0.55
N ASP A 87 -30.72 50.52 -1.76
CA ASP A 87 -30.79 49.54 -2.84
C ASP A 87 -29.39 48.99 -3.13
N TYR A 88 -29.26 47.70 -3.43
CA TYR A 88 -27.96 47.07 -3.69
C TYR A 88 -27.99 46.16 -4.91
N ALA A 89 -26.87 46.11 -5.61
CA ALA A 89 -26.68 45.34 -6.84
C ALA A 89 -25.28 44.71 -6.88
N ILE A 90 -25.10 43.66 -7.66
CA ILE A 90 -23.79 43.06 -7.91
C ILE A 90 -23.27 43.58 -9.25
N CYS A 91 -22.03 44.09 -9.27
CA CYS A 91 -21.35 44.54 -10.46
C CYS A 91 -20.28 43.52 -10.85
N ASN A 92 -20.45 42.84 -11.99
CA ASN A 92 -19.68 41.64 -12.32
C ASN A 92 -18.26 41.94 -12.83
N ASP A 93 -18.01 43.11 -13.41
CA ASP A 93 -16.69 43.54 -13.86
C ASP A 93 -15.74 43.88 -12.68
N THR A 94 -16.28 44.49 -11.62
CA THR A 94 -15.54 44.77 -10.38
C THR A 94 -15.61 43.62 -9.37
N ASP A 95 -16.57 42.70 -9.54
CA ASP A 95 -16.87 41.61 -8.61
C ASP A 95 -17.23 42.13 -7.20
N THR A 96 -17.96 43.26 -7.14
CA THR A 96 -18.33 43.93 -5.88
C THR A 96 -19.81 44.20 -5.76
N ILE A 97 -20.27 44.37 -4.51
CA ILE A 97 -21.61 44.88 -4.20
C ILE A 97 -21.56 46.41 -4.33
N TRP A 98 -22.49 46.96 -5.10
CA TRP A 98 -22.72 48.40 -5.21
C TRP A 98 -24.01 48.76 -4.49
N VAL A 99 -24.01 49.89 -3.77
CA VAL A 99 -25.16 50.37 -2.99
C VAL A 99 -25.58 51.75 -3.50
N TRP A 100 -26.88 51.95 -3.69
CA TRP A 100 -27.46 53.23 -4.06
C TRP A 100 -27.46 54.17 -2.86
N ASP A 101 -26.73 55.28 -3.00
CA ASP A 101 -26.69 56.34 -2.02
C ASP A 101 -27.43 57.57 -2.55
N ALA A 102 -28.48 57.96 -1.81
CA ALA A 102 -29.28 59.14 -2.13
C ALA A 102 -28.56 60.46 -1.80
N GLU A 103 -27.52 60.39 -0.97
CA GLU A 103 -26.74 61.55 -0.50
C GLU A 103 -25.34 61.59 -1.13
N LYS A 104 -25.09 60.77 -2.15
CA LYS A 104 -23.83 60.76 -2.88
C LYS A 104 -23.47 62.17 -3.35
N ALA A 105 -22.24 62.58 -3.08
CA ALA A 105 -21.75 63.91 -3.42
C ALA A 105 -21.89 64.21 -4.93
N GLY A 106 -22.51 65.35 -5.24
CA GLY A 106 -22.78 65.81 -6.61
C GLY A 106 -24.18 65.43 -7.10
N ALA A 107 -24.55 64.16 -7.01
CA ALA A 107 -25.90 63.67 -7.32
C ALA A 107 -26.09 62.24 -6.76
N PRO A 108 -27.34 61.84 -6.43
CA PRO A 108 -27.67 60.46 -6.06
C PRO A 108 -27.13 59.45 -7.07
N GLY A 109 -26.64 58.30 -6.58
CA GLY A 109 -26.19 57.24 -7.47
C GLY A 109 -25.51 56.08 -6.76
N TRP A 110 -25.11 55.09 -7.55
CA TRP A 110 -24.42 53.90 -7.06
C TRP A 110 -23.00 54.18 -6.57
N ILE A 111 -22.64 53.56 -5.45
CA ILE A 111 -21.30 53.58 -4.86
C ILE A 111 -20.79 52.14 -4.79
N ASP A 112 -19.58 51.90 -5.31
CA ASP A 112 -18.85 50.64 -5.13
C ASP A 112 -18.42 50.50 -3.66
N THR A 113 -18.86 49.43 -2.99
CA THR A 113 -18.49 49.19 -1.59
C THR A 113 -17.07 48.62 -1.43
N GLY A 114 -16.45 48.16 -2.53
CA GLY A 114 -15.19 47.40 -2.49
C GLY A 114 -15.32 46.04 -1.81
N LYS A 115 -16.54 45.62 -1.45
CA LYS A 115 -16.84 44.33 -0.83
C LYS A 115 -17.36 43.38 -1.89
N LYS A 116 -16.71 42.23 -2.02
CA LYS A 116 -17.23 41.12 -2.82
C LYS A 116 -18.50 40.58 -2.18
N GLY A 117 -19.45 40.14 -3.01
CA GLY A 117 -20.60 39.40 -2.50
C GLY A 117 -20.13 38.07 -1.92
N ASN A 118 -20.23 37.88 -0.60
CA ASN A 118 -19.90 36.60 0.02
C ASN A 118 -20.89 35.52 -0.47
N VAL A 119 -20.49 34.72 -1.46
CA VAL A 119 -21.19 33.51 -1.87
C VAL A 119 -20.58 32.33 -1.13
N THR A 120 -21.16 31.95 0.02
CA THR A 120 -20.66 30.81 0.79
C THR A 120 -21.17 29.46 0.26
N SER A 121 -22.27 29.44 -0.51
CA SER A 121 -22.64 28.37 -1.45
C SER A 121 -23.92 28.77 -2.20
N VAL A 122 -24.20 28.17 -3.36
CA VAL A 122 -25.53 28.21 -4.00
C VAL A 122 -25.99 26.78 -4.25
N ASN A 123 -26.79 26.21 -3.35
CA ASN A 123 -27.46 24.91 -3.55
C ASN A 123 -26.57 23.77 -4.13
N GLY A 124 -25.28 23.73 -3.77
CA GLY A 124 -24.32 22.75 -4.29
C GLY A 124 -23.81 22.99 -5.72
N LYS A 125 -24.09 24.14 -6.33
CA LYS A 125 -23.55 24.59 -7.62
C LYS A 125 -23.31 26.10 -7.63
N THR A 126 -22.07 26.52 -7.39
CA THR A 126 -21.55 27.81 -7.87
C THR A 126 -20.04 27.84 -7.77
N GLY A 127 -19.42 28.06 -8.93
CA GLY A 127 -18.04 28.53 -9.08
C GLY A 127 -16.99 27.44 -8.94
N ASP A 128 -16.02 27.45 -9.84
CA ASP A 128 -14.74 26.78 -9.63
C ASP A 128 -14.08 27.43 -8.41
N LEU A 129 -14.24 26.79 -7.25
CA LEU A 129 -13.54 27.17 -6.04
C LEU A 129 -12.07 26.76 -6.21
N THR A 130 -11.22 27.72 -6.58
CA THR A 130 -9.78 27.51 -6.59
C THR A 130 -9.28 27.66 -5.16
N ILE A 131 -8.95 26.52 -4.53
CA ILE A 131 -8.40 26.46 -3.19
C ILE A 131 -6.88 26.34 -3.33
N GLU A 132 -6.14 27.33 -2.84
CA GLU A 132 -4.68 27.20 -2.70
C GLU A 132 -4.36 26.32 -1.48
N LEU A 133 -3.19 25.68 -1.44
CA LEU A 133 -2.80 24.86 -0.28
C LEU A 133 -2.84 25.67 1.03
N ALA A 134 -2.59 26.98 0.95
CA ALA A 134 -2.70 27.91 2.06
C ALA A 134 -4.14 28.00 2.62
N ASP A 135 -5.15 27.94 1.76
CA ASP A 135 -6.56 28.03 2.15
C ASP A 135 -7.04 26.78 2.90
N LEU A 136 -6.38 25.63 2.71
CA LEU A 136 -6.65 24.39 3.44
C LEU A 136 -5.96 24.32 4.82
N GLY A 137 -5.16 25.33 5.18
CA GLY A 137 -4.31 25.27 6.37
C GLY A 137 -3.22 24.18 6.29
N VAL A 138 -2.98 23.61 5.10
CA VAL A 138 -1.98 22.57 4.87
C VAL A 138 -0.66 23.25 4.56
N THR A 139 0.23 23.26 5.55
CA THR A 139 1.63 23.67 5.35
C THR A 139 2.48 22.44 5.13
N ILE A 140 2.97 22.23 3.90
CA ILE A 140 4.00 21.22 3.63
C ILE A 140 5.36 21.90 3.85
N SER A 141 6.10 21.48 4.86
CA SER A 141 7.42 22.06 5.12
C SER A 141 8.47 21.51 4.15
N ALA A 142 9.52 22.28 3.88
CA ALA A 142 10.68 21.79 3.15
C ALA A 142 11.32 20.57 3.84
N THR A 143 11.23 20.48 5.17
CA THR A 143 11.68 19.34 5.95
C THR A 143 10.90 18.08 5.61
N ASP A 144 9.58 18.17 5.45
CA ASP A 144 8.73 17.03 5.08
C ASP A 144 9.11 16.51 3.69
N ILE A 145 9.29 17.42 2.73
CA ILE A 145 9.70 17.09 1.35
C ILE A 145 11.10 16.46 1.32
N ASN A 146 12.05 17.08 2.02
CA ASN A 146 13.45 16.61 2.06
C ASN A 146 13.64 15.34 2.90
N GLY A 147 12.68 14.98 3.76
CA GLY A 147 12.68 13.74 4.54
C GLY A 147 12.14 12.52 3.79
N LEU A 148 11.46 12.70 2.65
CA LEU A 148 10.98 11.58 1.82
C LEU A 148 12.11 10.69 1.29
N PRO A 149 13.22 11.24 0.72
CA PRO A 149 14.36 10.44 0.26
C PRO A 149 14.95 9.56 1.36
N ALA A 150 15.17 10.09 2.56
CA ALA A 150 15.72 9.32 3.68
C ALA A 150 14.84 8.14 4.11
N LYS A 151 13.50 8.24 3.95
CA LYS A 151 12.60 7.11 4.19
C LYS A 151 12.73 6.03 3.11
N VAL A 152 13.00 6.43 1.86
CA VAL A 152 13.24 5.52 0.73
C VAL A 152 14.62 4.86 0.82
N ASP A 153 15.63 5.58 1.31
CA ASP A 153 17.02 5.11 1.47
C ASP A 153 17.17 3.96 2.49
N THR A 154 16.15 3.70 3.31
CA THR A 154 16.13 2.51 4.19
C THR A 154 15.94 1.19 3.43
N LYS A 155 15.60 1.24 2.14
CA LYS A 155 15.39 0.06 1.28
C LYS A 155 16.61 -0.17 0.39
N VAL A 156 16.94 -1.45 0.22
CA VAL A 156 17.90 -1.88 -0.81
C VAL A 156 17.28 -1.68 -2.19
N ALA A 157 17.94 -0.93 -3.07
CA ALA A 157 17.55 -0.83 -4.45
C ALA A 157 17.87 -2.14 -5.19
N THR A 158 17.02 -2.57 -6.11
CA THR A 158 17.26 -3.79 -6.90
C THR A 158 18.55 -3.72 -7.72
N ALA A 159 18.95 -2.52 -8.14
CA ALA A 159 20.22 -2.26 -8.83
C ALA A 159 21.46 -2.43 -7.93
N ASP A 160 21.29 -2.43 -6.62
CA ASP A 160 22.38 -2.66 -5.65
C ASP A 160 22.55 -4.14 -5.29
N ILE A 161 21.63 -5.02 -5.74
CA ILE A 161 21.76 -6.45 -5.51
C ILE A 161 22.75 -7.03 -6.51
N VAL A 162 23.87 -7.55 -6.00
CA VAL A 162 24.97 -8.07 -6.82
C VAL A 162 24.78 -9.55 -7.07
N ASP A 163 24.65 -9.94 -8.35
CA ASP A 163 24.58 -11.35 -8.77
C ASP A 163 25.94 -11.90 -9.21
N ASN A 164 26.95 -11.70 -8.36
CA ASN A 164 28.32 -12.19 -8.57
C ASN A 164 29.07 -12.23 -7.23
N VAL A 165 30.03 -13.14 -7.09
CA VAL A 165 30.86 -13.32 -5.87
C VAL A 165 32.26 -12.72 -5.98
N THR A 166 32.57 -11.98 -7.05
CA THR A 166 33.86 -11.29 -7.21
C THR A 166 33.80 -9.78 -6.99
N SER A 167 32.61 -9.22 -6.68
CA SER A 167 32.52 -7.80 -6.32
C SER A 167 33.26 -7.52 -5.01
N THR A 168 33.88 -6.35 -4.95
CA THR A 168 34.53 -5.82 -3.75
C THR A 168 33.71 -4.74 -3.06
N ASP A 169 32.49 -4.47 -3.54
CA ASP A 169 31.61 -3.47 -2.96
C ASP A 169 31.20 -3.87 -1.54
N THR A 170 31.60 -3.09 -0.54
CA THR A 170 31.36 -3.41 0.88
C THR A 170 29.97 -3.04 1.38
N ASN A 171 29.18 -2.36 0.56
CA ASN A 171 27.88 -1.79 0.90
C ASN A 171 26.72 -2.33 0.05
N LYS A 172 26.97 -3.35 -0.78
CA LYS A 172 25.97 -3.96 -1.66
C LYS A 172 25.70 -5.41 -1.24
N PRO A 173 24.44 -5.84 -1.09
CA PRO A 173 24.12 -7.22 -0.75
C PRO A 173 24.27 -8.16 -1.96
N LEU A 174 24.55 -9.43 -1.68
CA LEU A 174 24.48 -10.49 -2.68
C LEU A 174 23.04 -10.88 -3.00
N SER A 175 22.81 -11.36 -4.23
CA SER A 175 21.54 -11.95 -4.65
C SER A 175 21.25 -13.27 -3.93
N ALA A 176 19.97 -13.64 -3.84
CA ALA A 176 19.57 -14.97 -3.36
C ALA A 176 20.11 -16.11 -4.26
N ASN A 177 20.29 -15.83 -5.56
CA ASN A 177 20.93 -16.75 -6.50
C ASN A 177 22.38 -17.04 -6.10
N GLN A 178 23.16 -16.02 -5.73
CA GLN A 178 24.51 -16.22 -5.20
C GLN A 178 24.51 -16.96 -3.85
N GLY A 179 23.51 -16.74 -3.00
CA GLY A 179 23.30 -17.54 -1.79
C GLY A 179 23.23 -19.04 -2.09
N LYS A 180 22.46 -19.43 -3.10
CA LYS A 180 22.36 -20.83 -3.56
C LYS A 180 23.69 -21.35 -4.16
N VAL A 181 24.40 -20.51 -4.92
CA VAL A 181 25.72 -20.88 -5.48
C VAL A 181 26.73 -21.15 -4.37
N LEU A 182 26.77 -20.30 -3.34
CA LEU A 182 27.66 -20.45 -2.19
C LEU A 182 27.32 -21.69 -1.37
N ASP A 183 26.03 -21.94 -1.10
CA ASP A 183 25.55 -23.16 -0.44
C ASP A 183 26.00 -24.43 -1.17
N GLY A 184 25.89 -24.46 -2.50
CA GLY A 184 26.38 -25.57 -3.32
C GLY A 184 27.90 -25.76 -3.24
N LYS A 185 28.69 -24.67 -3.25
CA LYS A 185 30.15 -24.73 -3.08
C LYS A 185 30.55 -25.26 -1.71
N ILE A 186 29.86 -24.82 -0.65
CA ILE A 186 30.10 -25.28 0.72
C ILE A 186 29.78 -26.78 0.83
N THR A 187 28.63 -27.20 0.32
CA THR A 187 28.22 -28.62 0.31
C THR A 187 29.23 -29.49 -0.41
N ALA A 188 29.70 -29.06 -1.60
CA ALA A 188 30.72 -29.78 -2.35
C ALA A 188 32.06 -29.86 -1.59
N LEU A 189 32.47 -28.78 -0.94
CA LEU A 189 33.70 -28.75 -0.14
C LEU A 189 33.61 -29.68 1.07
N SER A 190 32.48 -29.70 1.80
CA SER A 190 32.25 -30.63 2.91
C SER A 190 32.38 -32.09 2.46
N GLY A 191 31.76 -32.45 1.33
CA GLY A 191 31.91 -33.80 0.77
C GLY A 191 33.36 -34.18 0.42
N VAL A 192 34.16 -33.22 -0.06
CA VAL A 192 35.60 -33.46 -0.30
C VAL A 192 36.37 -33.66 1.01
N VAL A 193 36.09 -32.87 2.04
CA VAL A 193 36.75 -33.00 3.35
C VAL A 193 36.44 -34.36 3.98
N ASP A 194 35.18 -34.78 3.95
CA ASP A 194 34.73 -36.06 4.52
C ASP A 194 35.33 -37.27 3.81
N THR A 195 35.65 -37.15 2.52
CA THR A 195 36.21 -38.24 1.70
C THR A 195 37.74 -38.36 1.77
N LYS A 196 38.46 -37.36 2.29
CA LYS A 196 39.94 -37.40 2.28
C LYS A 196 40.52 -38.49 3.16
N VAL A 197 39.99 -38.70 4.37
CA VAL A 197 40.19 -39.91 5.19
C VAL A 197 38.98 -40.00 6.12
N ALA A 198 37.95 -40.74 5.73
CA ALA A 198 36.89 -41.07 6.66
C ALA A 198 37.48 -41.97 7.75
N THR A 199 37.21 -41.71 9.03
CA THR A 199 37.67 -42.59 10.13
C THR A 199 37.21 -44.04 9.94
N ALA A 200 36.05 -44.25 9.30
CA ALA A 200 35.54 -45.56 8.92
C ALA A 200 36.39 -46.30 7.86
N SER A 201 37.22 -45.59 7.09
CA SER A 201 38.15 -46.18 6.11
C SER A 201 39.47 -46.63 6.73
N ILE A 202 39.75 -46.24 7.97
CA ILE A 202 40.95 -46.65 8.71
C ILE A 202 40.73 -48.06 9.25
N VAL A 203 41.56 -49.00 8.80
CA VAL A 203 41.41 -50.41 9.15
C VAL A 203 42.26 -50.76 10.36
N ASN A 204 41.65 -51.51 11.30
CA ASN A 204 42.29 -51.99 12.51
C ASN A 204 42.54 -53.51 12.45
N ASP A 205 43.04 -54.00 11.32
CA ASP A 205 43.51 -55.38 11.14
C ASP A 205 44.74 -55.43 10.20
N LEU A 206 45.36 -56.60 10.08
CA LEU A 206 46.52 -56.85 9.21
C LEU A 206 46.21 -57.83 8.07
N ALA A 207 44.93 -58.13 7.84
CA ALA A 207 44.48 -59.06 6.81
C ALA A 207 43.92 -58.32 5.59
N THR A 208 43.33 -57.15 5.80
CA THR A 208 42.79 -56.27 4.77
C THR A 208 43.93 -55.55 4.05
N GLY A 209 43.98 -55.72 2.72
CA GLY A 209 44.94 -55.03 1.85
C GLY A 209 44.28 -53.97 0.98
N GLY A 210 45.10 -53.24 0.22
CA GLY A 210 44.65 -52.28 -0.78
C GLY A 210 45.48 -50.99 -0.75
N ALA A 211 45.82 -50.46 -1.93
CA ALA A 211 46.67 -49.28 -2.05
C ALA A 211 46.04 -47.98 -1.48
N ALA A 212 44.72 -47.98 -1.27
CA ALA A 212 43.96 -46.84 -0.77
C ALA A 212 43.41 -47.04 0.65
N VAL A 213 43.82 -48.11 1.35
CA VAL A 213 43.30 -48.46 2.68
C VAL A 213 44.35 -48.05 3.74
N PRO A 214 44.12 -46.99 4.51
CA PRO A 214 45.03 -46.60 5.58
C PRO A 214 44.98 -47.58 6.77
N LEU A 215 46.14 -47.94 7.31
CA LEU A 215 46.26 -48.68 8.57
C LEU A 215 46.03 -47.76 9.77
N SER A 216 45.44 -48.29 10.84
CA SER A 216 45.32 -47.57 12.11
C SER A 216 46.67 -47.39 12.82
N ALA A 217 46.77 -46.38 13.67
CA ALA A 217 47.94 -46.19 14.54
C ALA A 217 48.16 -47.38 15.49
N GLU A 218 47.07 -48.03 15.95
CA GLU A 218 47.14 -49.22 16.78
C GLU A 218 47.75 -50.40 16.03
N GLN A 219 47.40 -50.60 14.76
CA GLN A 219 48.04 -51.63 13.93
C GLN A 219 49.50 -51.31 13.62
N GLY A 220 49.87 -50.03 13.57
CA GLY A 220 51.28 -49.62 13.55
C GLY A 220 52.07 -50.17 14.74
N LYS A 221 51.50 -50.10 15.97
CA LYS A 221 52.13 -50.68 17.16
C LYS A 221 52.22 -52.21 17.12
N VAL A 222 51.19 -52.87 16.58
CA VAL A 222 51.19 -54.33 16.41
C VAL A 222 52.29 -54.77 15.44
N LEU A 223 52.46 -54.05 14.32
CA LEU A 223 53.52 -54.31 13.35
C LEU A 223 54.92 -54.09 13.94
N ASP A 224 55.11 -52.99 14.68
CA ASP A 224 56.37 -52.72 15.39
C ASP A 224 56.77 -53.88 16.31
N GLY A 225 55.82 -54.39 17.11
CA GLY A 225 56.06 -55.55 17.96
C GLY A 225 56.41 -56.84 17.19
N LYS A 226 55.73 -57.12 16.08
CA LYS A 226 56.04 -58.28 15.21
C LYS A 226 57.43 -58.18 14.58
N VAL A 227 57.80 -56.99 14.11
CA VAL A 227 59.12 -56.73 13.50
C VAL A 227 60.22 -56.86 14.56
N ALA A 228 60.02 -56.32 15.76
CA ALA A 228 60.97 -56.44 16.86
C ALA A 228 61.21 -57.91 17.25
N ALA A 229 60.14 -58.70 17.38
CA ALA A 229 60.25 -60.14 17.68
C ALA A 229 61.01 -60.90 16.57
N ALA A 230 60.67 -60.65 15.31
CA ALA A 230 61.35 -61.29 14.17
C ALA A 230 62.84 -60.92 14.09
N ALA A 231 63.20 -59.66 14.41
CA ALA A 231 64.59 -59.22 14.46
C ALA A 231 65.39 -59.94 15.55
N THR A 232 64.80 -60.15 16.74
CA THR A 232 65.42 -60.94 17.81
C THR A 232 65.66 -62.39 17.37
N THR A 233 64.64 -63.05 16.81
CA THR A 233 64.78 -64.43 16.32
C THR A 233 65.82 -64.55 15.20
N ALA A 234 65.94 -63.54 14.33
CA ALA A 234 66.96 -63.53 13.28
C ALA A 234 68.39 -63.33 13.80
N ALA A 235 68.56 -62.63 14.93
CA ALA A 235 69.84 -62.46 15.60
C ALA A 235 70.28 -63.74 16.34
N GLU A 236 69.35 -64.63 16.65
CA GLU A 236 69.61 -65.88 17.37
C GLU A 236 70.25 -66.96 16.47
N VAL A 237 71.45 -67.42 16.84
CA VAL A 237 72.21 -68.45 16.14
C VAL A 237 72.05 -69.81 16.83
N ASP A 238 72.04 -70.89 16.04
CA ASP A 238 72.11 -72.27 16.55
C ASP A 238 73.50 -72.62 17.09
N PHE A 239 74.50 -71.98 16.50
CA PHE A 239 75.88 -72.35 16.67
C PHE A 239 76.81 -71.14 16.61
N ALA A 240 77.79 -71.13 17.52
CA ALA A 240 78.81 -70.08 17.57
C ALA A 240 80.18 -70.64 17.96
N VAL A 241 81.24 -69.91 17.62
CA VAL A 241 82.60 -70.21 18.06
C VAL A 241 83.12 -69.03 18.87
N VAL A 242 83.66 -69.30 20.06
CA VAL A 242 84.16 -68.28 20.99
C VAL A 242 85.64 -68.49 21.31
N GLU A 243 86.30 -67.42 21.75
CA GLU A 243 87.68 -67.49 22.26
C GLU A 243 87.74 -68.22 23.61
N ASN A 244 88.92 -68.74 23.96
CA ASN A 244 89.13 -69.43 25.23
C ASN A 244 88.81 -68.52 26.44
N GLY A 245 88.01 -69.02 27.38
CA GLY A 245 87.54 -68.32 28.57
C GLY A 245 86.42 -67.30 28.34
N ALA A 246 85.94 -67.12 27.10
CA ALA A 246 84.84 -66.20 26.80
C ALA A 246 83.48 -66.81 27.20
N PRO A 247 82.51 -65.99 27.66
CA PRO A 247 81.17 -66.48 27.99
C PRO A 247 80.40 -66.94 26.74
N ALA A 248 79.36 -67.75 26.96
CA ALA A 248 78.43 -68.14 25.89
C ALA A 248 77.86 -66.90 25.18
N PRO A 249 77.78 -66.88 23.83
CA PRO A 249 77.28 -65.73 23.10
C PRO A 249 75.83 -65.41 23.48
N ALA A 250 75.53 -64.13 23.72
CA ALA A 250 74.17 -63.66 23.99
C ALA A 250 73.21 -63.88 22.81
N THR A 251 73.74 -64.10 21.62
CA THR A 251 72.99 -64.45 20.40
C THR A 251 72.73 -65.95 20.27
N LEU A 252 73.26 -66.81 21.14
CA LEU A 252 73.01 -68.25 21.03
C LEU A 252 71.59 -68.55 21.52
N ARG A 253 70.78 -69.21 20.68
CA ARG A 253 69.40 -69.56 21.05
C ARG A 253 69.36 -70.57 22.19
N GLU A 254 68.21 -70.67 22.86
CA GLU A 254 67.99 -71.71 23.86
C GLU A 254 68.21 -73.11 23.27
N GLY A 255 69.11 -73.90 23.88
CA GLY A 255 69.52 -75.21 23.36
C GLY A 255 70.55 -75.20 22.23
N GLY A 256 71.02 -74.03 21.79
CA GLY A 256 72.13 -73.90 20.84
C GLY A 256 73.47 -74.35 21.43
N MET A 257 74.45 -74.62 20.58
CA MET A 257 75.79 -75.08 20.98
C MET A 257 76.86 -74.03 20.63
N TYR A 258 77.87 -73.88 21.48
CA TYR A 258 79.05 -73.10 21.12
C TYR A 258 80.32 -73.92 21.29
N PHE A 259 81.29 -73.71 20.41
CA PHE A 259 82.64 -74.26 20.60
C PHE A 259 83.59 -73.20 21.13
N GLU A 260 84.29 -73.54 22.20
CA GLU A 260 85.37 -72.75 22.77
C GLU A 260 86.70 -73.18 22.16
N LYS A 261 87.48 -72.24 21.63
CA LYS A 261 88.81 -72.53 21.08
C LYS A 261 89.75 -73.03 22.20
N ALA A 262 90.59 -74.01 21.88
CA ALA A 262 91.61 -74.49 22.81
C ALA A 262 92.62 -73.38 23.12
N SER A 263 93.16 -73.33 24.35
CA SER A 263 94.30 -72.44 24.64
C SER A 263 95.49 -72.88 23.79
N ALA A 264 96.17 -71.93 23.17
CA ALA A 264 97.43 -72.20 22.46
C ALA A 264 98.49 -72.77 23.41
#